data_AF-A0A1H4AAE2-F1
#
_entry.id   AF-A0A1H4AAE2-F1
#
_cell.length_a   1.000
_cell.length_b   1.000
_cell.length_c   1.000
_cell.angle_alpha   90.00
_cell.angle_beta   90.00
_cell.angle_gamma   90.00
#
_symmetry.space_group_name_H-M   'P 1'
#
loop_
_entity.id
_entity.type
_entity.pdbx_description
1 polymer ?
#
loop_
_entity_poly.entity_id
_entity_poly.type
_entity_poly.pdbx_seq_one_letter_code
_entity_poly.pdbx_strand_id
1 'polypeptide(L)'
;MNITEIFAVVGLTLTGATLINGILYNNWILPKINKDLKSFENLLKKEESLRENRWQIKRAACLNALNIADALLSNYEYPNAKKGDIKPGKITTEEVRTCFNELACSCDKTEVIETLKKIISESVSTDIIVDLRNSVRGELEFGSDDFDKDREKAFVGKVAADPDLKK
;
A
#
# COMPACT_ATOMS: atom_id res chain seq x y z
N MET A 1 74.77 -17.24 -16.41
CA MET A 1 73.56 -17.24 -15.57
C MET A 1 73.04 -18.66 -15.54
N ASN A 2 72.96 -19.26 -14.36
CA ASN A 2 72.63 -20.68 -14.22
C ASN A 2 71.11 -20.87 -14.38
N ILE A 3 70.66 -21.98 -14.97
CA ILE A 3 69.22 -22.21 -15.27
C ILE A 3 68.37 -22.17 -13.99
N THR A 4 68.93 -22.61 -12.87
CA THR A 4 68.32 -22.54 -11.54
C THR A 4 68.08 -21.11 -11.04
N GLU A 5 68.95 -20.17 -11.39
CA GLU A 5 68.78 -18.74 -11.04
C GLU A 5 67.65 -18.10 -11.85
N ILE A 6 67.49 -18.49 -13.12
CA ILE A 6 66.40 -18.01 -13.98
C ILE A 6 65.04 -18.48 -13.43
N PHE A 7 64.91 -19.76 -13.05
CA PHE A 7 63.67 -20.27 -12.47
C PHE A 7 63.34 -19.64 -11.11
N ALA A 8 64.34 -19.35 -10.27
CA ALA A 8 64.13 -18.67 -9.00
C ALA A 8 63.61 -17.23 -9.21
N VAL A 9 64.18 -16.49 -10.16
CA VAL A 9 63.76 -15.11 -10.48
C VAL A 9 62.36 -15.08 -11.12
N VAL A 10 62.04 -16.03 -12.00
CA VAL A 10 60.69 -16.16 -12.59
C VAL A 10 59.66 -16.58 -11.54
N GLY A 11 60.01 -17.48 -10.62
CA GLY A 11 59.14 -17.88 -9.50
C GLY A 11 58.88 -16.76 -8.49
N LEU A 12 59.89 -15.94 -8.17
CA LEU A 12 59.77 -14.77 -7.28
C LEU A 12 58.95 -13.63 -7.90
N THR A 13 59.07 -13.42 -9.22
CA THR A 13 58.28 -12.41 -9.92
C THR A 13 56.81 -12.82 -10.05
N LEU A 14 56.52 -14.09 -10.29
CA LEU A 14 55.15 -14.64 -10.28
C LEU A 14 54.50 -14.56 -8.90
N THR A 15 55.21 -14.95 -7.83
CA THR A 15 54.68 -14.87 -6.46
C THR A 15 54.57 -13.43 -5.96
N GLY A 16 55.50 -12.54 -6.35
CA GLY A 16 55.41 -11.10 -6.06
C GLY A 16 54.21 -10.44 -6.74
N ALA A 17 53.94 -10.78 -8.01
CA ALA A 17 52.80 -10.24 -8.75
C ALA A 17 51.44 -10.69 -8.18
N THR A 18 51.32 -11.94 -7.72
CA THR A 18 50.10 -12.40 -7.05
C THR A 18 49.90 -11.77 -5.68
N LEU A 19 50.98 -11.53 -4.92
CA LEU A 19 50.94 -10.82 -3.64
C LEU A 19 50.54 -9.34 -3.81
N ILE A 20 51.13 -8.65 -4.79
CA ILE A 20 50.81 -7.25 -5.10
C ILE A 20 49.36 -7.13 -5.61
N ASN A 21 48.92 -8.02 -6.50
CA ASN A 21 47.54 -8.05 -6.96
C ASN A 21 46.57 -8.38 -5.81
N GLY A 22 46.93 -9.28 -4.89
CA GLY A 22 46.14 -9.57 -3.70
C GLY A 22 46.01 -8.38 -2.75
N ILE A 23 47.10 -7.65 -2.51
CA ILE A 23 47.11 -6.43 -1.68
C ILE A 23 46.29 -5.32 -2.34
N LEU A 24 46.44 -5.09 -3.64
CA LEU A 24 45.65 -4.11 -4.40
C LEU A 24 44.16 -4.46 -4.39
N TYR A 25 43.85 -5.74 -4.59
CA TYR A 25 42.47 -6.20 -4.56
C TYR A 25 41.85 -6.03 -3.16
N ASN A 26 42.58 -6.43 -2.11
CA ASN A 26 42.07 -6.39 -0.74
C ASN A 26 41.98 -4.97 -0.17
N ASN A 27 42.93 -4.10 -0.47
CA ASN A 27 42.99 -2.75 0.12
C ASN A 27 42.31 -1.68 -0.73
N TRP A 28 42.03 -1.95 -2.02
CA TRP A 28 41.51 -0.92 -2.93
C TRP A 28 40.23 -1.33 -3.64
N ILE A 29 40.18 -2.55 -4.20
CA ILE A 29 39.03 -3.01 -4.97
C ILE A 29 37.89 -3.47 -4.05
N LEU A 30 38.17 -4.35 -3.08
CA LEU A 30 37.18 -4.86 -2.13
C LEU A 30 36.50 -3.76 -1.30
N PRO A 31 37.22 -2.78 -0.72
CA PRO A 31 36.59 -1.73 0.06
C PRO A 31 35.71 -0.82 -0.81
N LYS A 32 36.11 -0.58 -2.07
CA LYS A 32 35.31 0.20 -3.03
C LYS A 32 34.02 -0.55 -3.39
N ILE A 33 34.11 -1.83 -3.76
CA ILE A 33 32.94 -2.67 -4.04
C ILE A 33 32.03 -2.73 -2.80
N ASN A 34 32.59 -2.90 -1.60
CA ASN A 34 31.80 -2.98 -0.37
C ASN A 34 31.10 -1.63 -0.06
N LYS A 35 31.77 -0.50 -0.31
CA LYS A 35 31.18 0.83 -0.18
C LYS A 35 30.03 1.03 -1.17
N ASP A 36 30.24 0.64 -2.42
CA ASP A 36 29.24 0.76 -3.48
C ASP A 36 28.01 -0.12 -3.17
N LEU A 37 28.23 -1.39 -2.76
CA LEU A 37 27.18 -2.29 -2.28
C LEU A 37 26.40 -1.70 -1.10
N LYS A 38 27.10 -1.21 -0.07
CA LYS A 38 26.45 -0.59 1.09
C LYS A 38 25.64 0.66 0.70
N SER A 39 26.13 1.44 -0.26
CA SER A 39 25.38 2.59 -0.77
C SER A 39 24.11 2.16 -1.51
N PHE A 40 24.20 1.08 -2.29
CA PHE A 40 23.07 0.51 -3.01
C PHE A 40 22.03 -0.09 -2.05
N GLU A 41 22.47 -0.83 -1.03
CA GLU A 41 21.60 -1.32 0.05
C GLU A 41 20.87 -0.18 0.77
N ASN A 42 21.57 0.92 1.06
CA ASN A 42 20.96 2.08 1.69
C ASN A 42 19.92 2.75 0.78
N LEU A 43 20.18 2.82 -0.53
CA LEU A 43 19.21 3.33 -1.51
C LEU A 43 17.98 2.44 -1.59
N LEU A 44 18.15 1.12 -1.65
CA LEU A 44 17.04 0.16 -1.65
C LEU A 44 16.18 0.28 -0.40
N LYS A 45 16.79 0.36 0.79
CA LYS A 45 16.07 0.54 2.06
C LYS A 45 15.29 1.85 2.10
N LYS A 46 15.87 2.92 1.54
CA LYS A 46 15.19 4.22 1.45
C LYS A 46 13.97 4.15 0.52
N GLU A 47 14.13 3.56 -0.67
CA GLU A 47 13.03 3.38 -1.61
C GLU A 47 11.92 2.49 -1.05
N GLU A 48 12.28 1.40 -0.37
CA GLU A 48 11.34 0.51 0.32
C GLU A 48 10.55 1.27 1.40
N SER A 49 11.23 2.06 2.24
CA SER A 49 10.57 2.88 3.26
C SER A 49 9.63 3.92 2.64
N LEU A 50 10.02 4.58 1.55
CA LEU A 50 9.15 5.53 0.86
C LEU A 50 7.93 4.84 0.25
N ARG A 51 8.12 3.66 -0.35
CA ARG A 51 7.03 2.86 -0.91
C ARG A 51 6.04 2.43 0.17
N GLU A 52 6.55 1.94 1.30
CA GLU A 52 5.72 1.55 2.45
C GLU A 52 4.92 2.75 2.96
N ASN A 53 5.56 3.90 3.15
CA ASN A 53 4.87 5.12 3.60
C ASN A 53 3.75 5.55 2.62
N ARG A 54 4.03 5.54 1.32
CA ARG A 54 3.00 5.85 0.29
C ARG A 54 1.84 4.86 0.36
N TRP A 55 2.14 3.57 0.48
CA TRP A 55 1.14 2.53 0.59
C TRP A 55 0.27 2.67 1.84
N GLN A 56 0.86 3.01 2.99
CA GLN A 56 0.12 3.26 4.23
C GLN A 56 -0.85 4.44 4.12
N ILE A 57 -0.41 5.55 3.51
CA ILE A 57 -1.26 6.72 3.26
C ILE A 57 -2.44 6.35 2.35
N LYS A 58 -2.16 5.69 1.23
CA LYS A 58 -3.19 5.18 0.30
C LYS A 58 -4.19 4.27 1.00
N ARG A 59 -3.70 3.30 1.78
CA ARG A 59 -4.52 2.37 2.55
C ARG A 59 -5.41 3.11 3.55
N ALA A 60 -4.87 4.07 4.28
CA ALA A 60 -5.63 4.86 5.23
C ALA A 60 -6.76 5.63 4.51
N ALA A 61 -6.47 6.30 3.40
CA ALA A 61 -7.45 7.04 2.62
C ALA A 61 -8.57 6.13 2.09
N CYS A 62 -8.23 4.96 1.54
CA CYS A 62 -9.19 3.98 1.03
C CYS A 62 -10.11 3.42 2.13
N LEU A 63 -9.56 3.11 3.31
CA LEU A 63 -10.36 2.63 4.44
C LEU A 63 -11.24 3.73 5.01
N ASN A 64 -10.75 4.98 5.03
CA ASN A 64 -11.55 6.12 5.43
C ASN A 64 -12.75 6.34 4.48
N ALA A 65 -12.55 6.15 3.17
CA ALA A 65 -13.61 6.20 2.17
C ALA A 65 -14.73 5.18 2.47
N LEU A 66 -14.38 3.96 2.87
CA LEU A 66 -15.35 2.92 3.25
C LEU A 66 -16.14 3.31 4.50
N ASN A 67 -15.47 3.88 5.52
CA ASN A 67 -16.14 4.34 6.74
C ASN A 67 -17.11 5.50 6.46
N ILE A 68 -16.69 6.45 5.62
CA ILE A 68 -17.54 7.56 5.18
C ILE A 68 -18.75 7.05 4.41
N ALA A 69 -18.54 6.14 3.47
CA ALA A 69 -19.63 5.55 2.69
C ALA A 69 -20.65 4.83 3.60
N ASP A 70 -20.19 4.04 4.57
CA ASP A 70 -21.05 3.37 5.53
C ASP A 70 -21.86 4.37 6.38
N ALA A 71 -21.20 5.43 6.86
CA ALA A 71 -21.86 6.48 7.62
C ALA A 71 -22.87 7.28 6.79
N LEU A 72 -22.60 7.54 5.50
CA LEU A 72 -23.53 8.23 4.62
C LEU A 72 -24.74 7.36 4.24
N LEU A 73 -24.47 6.13 3.80
CA LEU A 73 -25.51 5.17 3.42
C LEU A 73 -26.44 4.86 4.59
N SER A 74 -25.92 4.83 5.83
CA SER A 74 -26.76 4.63 7.02
C SER A 74 -27.68 5.80 7.37
N ASN A 75 -27.43 6.98 6.81
CA ASN A 75 -28.25 8.18 6.99
C ASN A 75 -29.25 8.40 5.84
N TYR A 76 -29.19 7.60 4.78
CA TYR A 76 -30.11 7.70 3.64
C TYR A 76 -31.48 7.10 3.96
N GLU A 77 -32.51 7.64 3.30
CA GLU A 77 -33.86 7.10 3.34
C GLU A 77 -34.07 6.13 2.18
N TYR A 78 -34.45 4.89 2.48
CA TYR A 78 -34.69 3.85 1.48
C TYR A 78 -36.18 3.48 1.44
N PRO A 79 -36.80 3.35 0.26
CA PRO A 79 -38.24 3.05 0.13
C PRO A 79 -38.69 1.77 0.86
N ASN A 80 -37.79 0.79 0.96
CA ASN A 80 -38.07 -0.53 1.51
C ASN A 80 -37.61 -0.70 2.97
N ALA A 81 -36.98 0.31 3.59
CA ALA A 81 -36.49 0.25 4.95
C ALA A 81 -37.41 1.00 5.90
N LYS A 82 -37.78 0.41 7.05
CA LYS A 82 -38.54 1.12 8.08
C LYS A 82 -37.61 1.97 8.93
N LYS A 83 -38.17 3.00 9.55
CA LYS A 83 -37.46 3.83 10.53
C LYS A 83 -36.93 2.95 11.67
N GLY A 84 -35.61 2.95 11.88
CA GLY A 84 -34.93 2.10 12.88
C GLY A 84 -34.45 0.74 12.36
N ASP A 85 -34.59 0.46 11.05
CA ASP A 85 -33.92 -0.69 10.43
C ASP A 85 -32.44 -0.48 10.18
N ILE A 86 -32.04 0.79 10.08
CA ILE A 86 -30.66 1.20 9.89
C ILE A 86 -30.31 2.18 11.01
N LYS A 87 -29.18 1.92 11.68
CA LYS A 87 -28.63 2.79 12.71
C LYS A 87 -27.84 3.91 12.04
N PRO A 88 -28.21 5.19 12.23
CA PRO A 88 -27.51 6.29 11.58
C PRO A 88 -26.05 6.40 12.05
N GLY A 89 -25.13 6.49 11.09
CA GLY A 89 -23.73 6.80 11.33
C GLY A 89 -23.51 8.28 11.65
N LYS A 90 -22.33 8.62 12.18
CA LYS A 90 -21.90 10.00 12.39
C LYS A 90 -20.76 10.32 11.44
N ILE A 91 -20.94 11.37 10.64
CA ILE A 91 -19.91 11.88 9.75
C ILE A 91 -20.06 13.38 9.56
N THR A 92 -18.94 14.09 9.47
CA THR A 92 -18.88 15.53 9.23
C THR A 92 -18.44 15.84 7.81
N THR A 93 -18.85 17.01 7.29
CA THR A 93 -18.37 17.48 5.98
C THR A 93 -16.86 17.67 5.92
N GLU A 94 -16.23 18.00 7.05
CA GLU A 94 -14.77 18.14 7.15
C GLU A 94 -14.06 16.81 6.91
N GLU A 95 -14.50 15.75 7.59
CA GLU A 95 -13.95 14.39 7.39
C GLU A 95 -14.07 13.93 5.94
N VAL A 96 -15.23 14.19 5.32
CA VAL A 96 -15.46 13.87 3.90
C VAL A 96 -14.46 14.62 3.00
N ARG A 97 -14.31 15.94 3.18
CA ARG A 97 -13.37 16.75 2.36
C ARG A 97 -11.93 16.30 2.51
N THR A 98 -11.50 15.99 3.73
CA THR A 98 -10.16 15.48 4.00
C THR A 98 -9.93 14.16 3.25
N CYS A 99 -10.87 13.23 3.35
CA CYS A 99 -10.79 11.96 2.62
C CYS A 99 -10.70 12.16 1.10
N PHE A 100 -11.50 13.07 0.52
CA PHE A 100 -11.42 13.38 -0.92
C PHE A 100 -10.03 13.86 -1.35
N ASN A 101 -9.43 14.75 -0.58
CA ASN A 101 -8.10 15.27 -0.86
C ASN A 101 -7.04 14.17 -0.72
N GLU A 102 -7.14 13.33 0.31
CA GLU A 102 -6.22 12.21 0.53
C GLU A 102 -6.31 11.18 -0.60
N LEU A 103 -7.52 10.78 -1.00
CA LEU A 103 -7.73 9.87 -2.12
C LEU A 103 -7.13 10.44 -3.41
N ALA A 104 -7.41 11.71 -3.72
CA ALA A 104 -6.92 12.36 -4.93
C ALA A 104 -5.39 12.48 -4.99
N CYS A 105 -4.72 12.54 -3.84
CA CYS A 105 -3.27 12.67 -3.74
C CYS A 105 -2.54 11.33 -3.59
N SER A 106 -3.23 10.24 -3.25
CA SER A 106 -2.60 8.97 -2.89
C SER A 106 -3.02 7.77 -3.71
N CYS A 107 -4.22 7.77 -4.32
CA CYS A 107 -4.69 6.69 -5.17
C CYS A 107 -4.15 6.81 -6.60
N ASP A 108 -3.87 5.67 -7.23
CA ASP A 108 -3.46 5.59 -8.63
C ASP A 108 -4.68 5.50 -9.57
N LYS A 109 -5.79 4.92 -9.10
CA LYS A 109 -7.03 4.72 -9.85
C LYS A 109 -8.14 5.67 -9.39
N THR A 110 -9.04 6.06 -10.30
CA THR A 110 -10.13 7.01 -10.01
C THR A 110 -11.40 6.33 -9.49
N GLU A 111 -11.49 5.02 -9.58
CA GLU A 111 -12.68 4.21 -9.32
C GLU A 111 -13.17 4.36 -7.87
N VAL A 112 -12.24 4.43 -6.90
CA VAL A 112 -12.55 4.62 -5.48
C VAL A 112 -13.20 5.98 -5.25
N ILE A 113 -12.58 7.05 -5.77
CA ILE A 113 -13.07 8.42 -5.57
C ILE A 113 -14.35 8.68 -6.36
N GLU A 114 -14.51 8.10 -7.55
CA GLU A 114 -15.74 8.20 -8.34
C GLU A 114 -16.92 7.49 -7.69
N THR A 115 -16.71 6.27 -7.18
CA THR A 115 -17.76 5.53 -6.48
C THR A 115 -18.18 6.27 -5.20
N LEU A 116 -17.24 6.83 -4.45
CA LEU A 116 -17.56 7.66 -3.29
C LEU A 116 -18.36 8.93 -3.67
N LYS A 117 -18.06 9.59 -4.80
CA LYS A 117 -18.84 10.74 -5.29
C LYS A 117 -20.28 10.37 -5.59
N LYS A 118 -20.51 9.21 -6.22
CA LYS A 118 -21.86 8.68 -6.49
C LYS A 118 -22.64 8.49 -5.19
N ILE A 119 -22.00 7.89 -4.17
CA ILE A 119 -22.60 7.70 -2.85
C ILE A 119 -23.00 9.02 -2.19
N ILE A 120 -22.29 10.12 -2.43
CA ILE A 120 -22.58 11.42 -1.82
C ILE A 120 -23.65 12.22 -2.58
N SER A 121 -23.62 12.13 -3.91
CA SER A 121 -24.31 13.11 -4.77
C SER A 121 -25.57 12.54 -5.41
N GLU A 122 -25.72 11.21 -5.45
CA GLU A 122 -26.79 10.52 -6.15
C GLU A 122 -27.68 9.74 -5.17
N SER A 123 -28.93 9.50 -5.56
CA SER A 123 -29.78 8.56 -4.85
C SER A 123 -29.37 7.14 -5.24
N VAL A 124 -28.64 6.48 -4.34
CA VAL A 124 -28.09 5.15 -4.56
C VAL A 124 -28.70 4.12 -3.61
N SER A 125 -28.75 2.87 -4.03
CA SER A 125 -29.05 1.74 -3.16
C SER A 125 -27.82 1.34 -2.33
N THR A 126 -28.06 0.66 -1.21
CA THR A 126 -27.00 0.25 -0.27
C THR A 126 -25.98 -0.72 -0.86
N ASP A 127 -26.31 -1.43 -1.95
CA ASP A 127 -25.44 -2.39 -2.62
C ASP A 127 -24.23 -1.74 -3.31
N ILE A 128 -24.26 -0.42 -3.56
CA ILE A 128 -23.11 0.32 -4.10
C ILE A 128 -21.85 0.21 -3.22
N ILE A 129 -22.01 -0.13 -1.93
CA ILE A 129 -20.88 -0.41 -1.04
C ILE A 129 -20.02 -1.56 -1.55
N VAL A 130 -20.60 -2.51 -2.29
CA VAL A 130 -19.89 -3.62 -2.95
C VAL A 130 -18.90 -3.07 -3.98
N ASP A 131 -19.37 -2.14 -4.81
CA ASP A 131 -18.55 -1.51 -5.85
C ASP A 131 -17.38 -0.74 -5.23
N LEU A 132 -17.63 -0.04 -4.12
CA LEU A 132 -16.58 0.67 -3.40
C LEU A 132 -15.56 -0.30 -2.77
N ARG A 133 -16.00 -1.38 -2.14
CA ARG A 133 -15.09 -2.40 -1.55
C ARG A 133 -14.23 -3.05 -2.60
N ASN A 134 -14.80 -3.43 -3.74
CA ASN A 134 -14.07 -4.03 -4.85
C ASN A 134 -13.08 -3.03 -5.47
N SER A 135 -13.47 -1.76 -5.63
CA SER A 135 -12.58 -0.69 -6.09
C SER A 135 -11.39 -0.50 -5.14
N VAL A 136 -11.65 -0.48 -3.82
CA VAL A 136 -10.59 -0.38 -2.80
C VAL A 136 -9.66 -1.58 -2.83
N ARG A 137 -10.18 -2.80 -2.99
CA ARG A 137 -9.36 -4.01 -3.12
C ARG A 137 -8.45 -3.97 -4.34
N GLY A 138 -8.99 -3.50 -5.47
CA GLY A 138 -8.23 -3.32 -6.72
C GLY A 138 -7.19 -2.21 -6.65
N GLU A 139 -7.42 -1.17 -5.83
CA GLU A 139 -6.48 -0.07 -5.60
C GLU A 139 -5.34 -0.47 -4.63
N LEU A 140 -5.64 -1.32 -3.63
CA LEU A 140 -4.67 -1.81 -2.65
C LEU A 140 -3.97 -3.10 -3.05
N GLU A 141 -4.23 -3.60 -4.26
CA GLU A 141 -3.65 -4.84 -4.81
C GLU A 141 -3.90 -6.09 -3.93
N PHE A 142 -5.02 -6.12 -3.20
CA PHE A 142 -5.40 -7.26 -2.33
C PHE A 142 -6.09 -8.41 -3.08
N GLY A 143 -5.97 -8.46 -4.40
CA GLY A 143 -6.54 -9.48 -5.28
C GLY A 143 -7.53 -8.90 -6.27
N SER A 144 -8.39 -9.77 -6.85
CA SER A 144 -9.34 -9.36 -7.88
C SER A 144 -10.42 -8.41 -7.35
N ASP A 145 -10.89 -7.58 -8.27
CA ASP A 145 -12.02 -6.66 -8.22
C ASP A 145 -13.40 -7.36 -8.21
N ASP A 146 -13.42 -8.69 -8.24
CA ASP A 146 -14.62 -9.52 -8.21
C ASP A 146 -14.66 -10.42 -6.94
N PHE A 147 -14.51 -9.80 -5.77
CA PHE A 147 -14.50 -10.52 -4.49
C PHE A 147 -15.84 -10.43 -3.75
N ASP A 148 -16.33 -9.21 -3.50
CA ASP A 148 -17.63 -9.00 -2.88
C ASP A 148 -18.69 -9.05 -3.99
N LYS A 149 -19.62 -10.02 -3.90
CA LYS A 149 -20.62 -10.30 -4.94
C LYS A 149 -22.05 -10.28 -4.41
N ASP A 150 -22.23 -10.36 -3.09
CA ASP A 150 -23.55 -10.44 -2.47
C ASP A 150 -24.13 -9.05 -2.30
N ARG A 151 -24.79 -8.55 -3.34
CA ARG A 151 -25.47 -7.24 -3.33
C ARG A 151 -26.68 -7.21 -2.39
N GLU A 152 -27.33 -8.34 -2.15
CA GLU A 152 -28.57 -8.40 -1.35
C GLU A 152 -28.27 -8.20 0.14
N LYS A 153 -27.14 -8.73 0.63
CA LYS A 153 -26.74 -8.66 2.05
C LYS A 153 -25.45 -7.88 2.29
N ALA A 154 -25.02 -7.09 1.31
CA ALA A 154 -23.77 -6.31 1.36
C ALA A 154 -23.69 -5.32 2.52
N PHE A 155 -24.83 -4.73 2.89
CA PHE A 155 -24.90 -3.62 3.84
C PHE A 155 -25.43 -4.08 5.20
N VAL A 156 -24.68 -3.77 6.25
CA VAL A 156 -25.03 -4.13 7.63
C VAL A 156 -25.66 -2.90 8.29
N GLY A 157 -26.99 -2.80 8.20
CA GLY A 157 -27.71 -1.63 8.73
C GLY A 157 -27.81 -1.56 10.26
N LYS A 158 -27.89 -2.70 10.95
CA LYS A 158 -27.93 -2.80 12.42
C LYS A 158 -27.46 -4.18 12.88
N VAL A 159 -27.02 -4.28 14.13
CA VAL A 159 -26.68 -5.56 14.75
C VAL A 159 -27.45 -5.74 16.05
N ALA A 160 -27.87 -6.97 16.35
CA ALA A 160 -28.63 -7.27 17.58
C ALA A 160 -27.87 -6.93 18.88
N ALA A 161 -26.54 -6.81 18.79
CA ALA A 161 -25.69 -6.43 19.91
C ALA A 161 -25.71 -4.92 20.21
N ASP A 162 -26.34 -4.09 19.36
CA ASP A 162 -26.43 -2.65 19.57
C ASP A 162 -27.13 -2.34 20.91
N PRO A 163 -26.51 -1.56 21.81
CA PRO A 163 -27.04 -1.30 23.14
C PRO A 163 -28.40 -0.61 23.12
N ASP A 164 -28.65 0.23 22.11
CA ASP A 164 -29.89 0.98 21.94
C ASP A 164 -31.06 0.10 21.43
N LEU A 165 -30.77 -1.14 21.03
CA LEU A 165 -31.77 -2.13 20.57
C LEU A 165 -32.10 -3.19 21.62
N LYS A 166 -31.33 -3.27 22.71
CA LYS A 166 -31.63 -4.14 23.85
C LYS A 166 -32.76 -3.50 24.68
N LYS A 167 -34.00 -3.75 24.26
CA LYS A 167 -35.18 -3.57 25.10
C LYS A 167 -35.36 -4.78 26.01
#